data_AF-A0A2V6D8K0-F1
#
_entry.id   AF-A0A2V6D8K0-F1
#
_cell.length_a   1.000
_cell.length_b   1.000
_cell.length_c   1.000
_cell.angle_alpha   90.00
_cell.angle_beta   90.00
_cell.angle_gamma   90.00
#
_symmetry.space_group_name_H-M   'P 1'
#
loop_
_entity.id
_entity.type
_entity.pdbx_description
1 polymer ?
#
loop_
_entity_poly.entity_id
_entity_poly.type
_entity_poly.pdbx_seq_one_letter_code
_entity_poly.pdbx_strand_id
1 'polypeptide(L)'
;MFTLRSYASPIEAGMAKSMLEAHGISCSLADENANVYGGAPFAMPVRLLVSEDQVNEAKQVLEDAEKLARSDAAERELSMKETVAEILDELKKLRSKVETNTTLVVLLFVGLAFYIFIELKSSSAPARSRQSQTETWRSASTAMDNMDYDKATEIAQRLTDKNPTYYYGYSYLGYIALERNHLKEAEGYFARAYELFPTSDNEQKLQAVRKRLEIEHAR
;
A
#
# COMPACT_ATOMS: atom_id res chain seq x y z
N MET A 1 -68.94 -21.72 22.33
CA MET A 1 -67.56 -21.31 21.96
C MET A 1 -67.66 -20.00 21.21
N PHE A 2 -67.02 -18.96 21.71
CA PHE A 2 -67.12 -17.59 21.22
C PHE A 2 -65.83 -17.19 20.49
N THR A 3 -65.93 -16.37 19.43
CA THR A 3 -64.76 -15.85 18.72
C THR A 3 -64.13 -14.69 19.49
N LEU A 4 -62.96 -14.92 20.07
CA LEU A 4 -62.22 -13.92 20.85
C LEU A 4 -61.52 -12.91 19.94
N ARG A 5 -60.80 -13.39 18.91
CA ARG A 5 -60.03 -12.54 17.99
C ARG A 5 -59.80 -13.26 16.65
N SER A 6 -59.59 -12.47 15.60
CA SER A 6 -59.24 -12.96 14.26
C SER A 6 -57.81 -12.53 13.93
N TYR A 7 -57.01 -13.47 13.41
CA TYR A 7 -55.61 -13.27 13.04
C TYR A 7 -55.44 -13.45 11.54
N ALA A 8 -54.61 -12.61 10.92
CA ALA A 8 -54.27 -12.75 9.50
C ALA A 8 -53.27 -13.89 9.26
N SER A 9 -52.41 -14.18 10.25
CA SER A 9 -51.38 -15.22 10.19
C SER A 9 -51.74 -16.42 11.06
N PRO A 10 -51.64 -17.66 10.55
CA PRO A 10 -51.83 -18.87 11.36
C PRO A 10 -50.79 -18.99 12.48
N ILE A 11 -49.59 -18.42 12.29
CA ILE A 11 -48.51 -18.45 13.29
C ILE A 11 -48.89 -17.57 14.49
N GLU A 12 -49.38 -16.36 14.25
CA GLU A 12 -49.85 -15.47 15.32
C GLU A 12 -51.01 -16.08 16.11
N ALA A 13 -51.95 -16.71 15.40
CA ALA A 13 -53.07 -17.41 16.01
C ALA A 13 -52.61 -18.58 16.90
N GLY A 14 -51.64 -19.37 16.42
CA GLY A 14 -51.03 -20.48 17.16
C GLY A 14 -50.26 -20.03 18.40
N MET A 15 -49.54 -18.91 18.34
CA MET A 15 -48.87 -18.32 19.51
C MET A 15 -49.87 -17.85 20.56
N ALA A 16 -50.94 -17.16 20.14
CA ALA A 16 -52.00 -16.72 21.05
C ALA A 16 -52.72 -17.90 21.71
N LYS A 17 -53.02 -18.95 20.93
CA LYS A 17 -53.57 -20.21 21.44
C LYS A 17 -52.66 -20.84 22.50
N SER A 18 -51.37 -21.02 22.17
CA SER A 18 -50.38 -21.62 23.08
C SER A 18 -50.25 -20.83 24.39
N MET A 19 -50.33 -19.50 24.30
CA MET A 19 -50.26 -18.63 25.47
C MET A 19 -51.51 -18.76 26.36
N LEU A 20 -52.70 -18.87 25.78
CA LEU A 20 -53.94 -19.11 26.53
C LEU A 20 -53.98 -20.51 27.15
N GLU A 21 -53.55 -21.54 26.43
CA GLU A 21 -53.44 -22.90 26.96
C GLU A 21 -52.46 -22.99 28.13
N ALA A 22 -51.34 -22.25 28.08
CA ALA A 22 -50.39 -22.16 29.19
C ALA A 22 -51.00 -21.54 30.47
N HIS A 23 -52.05 -20.72 30.32
CA HIS A 23 -52.83 -20.16 31.43
C HIS A 23 -54.05 -21.02 31.80
N GLY A 24 -54.17 -22.24 31.25
CA GLY A 24 -55.25 -23.17 31.54
C GLY A 24 -56.59 -22.84 30.86
N ILE A 25 -56.59 -21.95 29.87
CA ILE A 25 -57.80 -21.50 29.17
C ILE A 25 -58.07 -22.40 27.97
N SER A 26 -59.27 -22.97 27.90
CA SER A 26 -59.68 -23.86 26.81
C SER A 26 -59.95 -23.07 25.53
N CYS A 27 -59.12 -23.25 24.51
CA CYS A 27 -59.25 -22.56 23.23
C CYS A 27 -59.02 -23.47 22.02
N SER A 28 -59.60 -23.10 20.88
CA SER A 28 -59.40 -23.77 19.59
C SER A 28 -59.29 -22.72 18.48
N LEU A 29 -58.64 -23.06 17.37
CA LEU A 29 -58.65 -22.17 16.20
C LEU A 29 -59.59 -22.75 15.16
N ALA A 30 -60.40 -21.87 14.57
CA ALA A 30 -61.17 -22.16 13.39
C ALA A 30 -60.48 -21.59 12.15
N ASP A 31 -60.70 -22.24 11.02
CA ASP A 31 -60.22 -21.82 9.70
C ASP A 31 -58.69 -21.87 9.51
N GLU A 32 -57.96 -22.61 10.36
CA GLU A 32 -56.49 -22.77 10.27
C GLU A 32 -56.02 -23.23 8.87
N ASN A 33 -56.78 -24.14 8.25
CA ASN A 33 -56.44 -24.75 6.95
C ASN A 33 -57.06 -24.04 5.74
N ALA A 34 -57.89 -23.01 5.95
CA ALA A 34 -58.59 -22.32 4.86
C ALA A 34 -57.62 -21.63 3.88
N ASN A 35 -56.45 -21.19 4.38
CA ASN A 35 -55.43 -20.50 3.59
C ASN A 35 -54.48 -21.44 2.82
N VAL A 36 -54.47 -22.74 3.11
CA VAL A 36 -53.51 -23.71 2.54
C VAL A 36 -53.94 -24.18 1.14
N TYR A 37 -55.24 -24.21 0.84
CA TYR A 37 -55.77 -24.81 -0.39
C TYR A 37 -56.33 -23.80 -1.42
N GLY A 38 -56.43 -22.52 -1.08
CA GLY A 38 -57.22 -21.54 -1.85
C GLY A 38 -56.46 -20.66 -2.85
N GLY A 39 -55.14 -20.78 -2.98
CA GLY A 39 -54.32 -19.91 -3.85
C GLY A 39 -54.28 -18.42 -3.45
N ALA A 40 -54.97 -18.05 -2.37
CA ALA A 40 -55.03 -16.72 -1.80
C ALA A 40 -54.66 -16.80 -0.31
N PRO A 41 -53.36 -16.89 0.03
CA PRO A 41 -52.93 -16.75 1.42
C PRO A 41 -53.48 -15.41 1.93
N PHE A 42 -54.01 -15.39 3.15
CA PHE A 42 -54.63 -14.23 3.82
C PHE A 42 -56.09 -13.88 3.44
N ALA A 43 -56.76 -14.66 2.57
CA ALA A 43 -58.15 -14.37 2.19
C ALA A 43 -59.17 -14.65 3.31
N MET A 44 -58.88 -15.60 4.21
CA MET A 44 -59.73 -15.92 5.36
C MET A 44 -58.91 -15.83 6.66
N PRO A 45 -59.30 -14.97 7.61
CA PRO A 45 -58.59 -14.86 8.88
C PRO A 45 -58.86 -16.07 9.77
N VAL A 46 -57.82 -16.51 10.49
CA VAL A 46 -57.91 -17.60 11.47
C VAL A 46 -58.58 -17.07 12.73
N ARG A 47 -59.65 -17.72 13.18
CA ARG A 47 -60.44 -17.28 14.33
C ARG A 47 -60.06 -18.05 15.58
N LEU A 48 -59.69 -17.35 16.65
CA LEU A 48 -59.43 -17.95 17.96
C LEU A 48 -60.73 -18.03 18.76
N LEU A 49 -61.16 -19.25 19.06
CA LEU A 49 -62.37 -19.57 19.78
C LEU A 49 -62.06 -19.93 21.23
N VAL A 50 -62.83 -19.39 22.17
CA VAL A 50 -62.70 -19.66 23.61
C VAL A 50 -64.07 -20.02 24.20
N SER A 51 -64.11 -20.76 25.31
CA SER A 51 -65.34 -21.03 26.06
C SER A 51 -65.96 -19.74 26.61
N GLU A 52 -67.29 -19.64 26.59
CA GLU A 52 -68.03 -18.39 26.90
C GLU A 52 -67.84 -17.89 28.33
N ASP A 53 -67.61 -18.81 29.26
CA ASP A 53 -67.29 -18.58 30.67
C ASP A 53 -65.90 -17.97 30.90
N GLN A 54 -64.95 -18.20 29.98
CA GLN A 54 -63.55 -17.78 30.11
C GLN A 54 -63.15 -16.62 29.17
N VAL A 55 -64.10 -16.05 28.41
CA VAL A 55 -63.80 -15.01 27.38
C VAL A 55 -63.14 -13.78 27.97
N ASN A 56 -63.62 -13.29 29.11
CA ASN A 56 -63.10 -12.06 29.71
C ASN A 56 -61.68 -12.25 30.27
N GLU A 57 -61.44 -13.39 30.91
CA GLU A 57 -60.11 -13.78 31.42
C GLU A 57 -59.11 -13.95 30.28
N ALA A 58 -59.51 -14.65 29.21
CA ALA A 58 -58.69 -14.81 28.01
C ALA A 58 -58.33 -13.47 27.36
N LYS A 59 -59.29 -12.54 27.29
CA LYS A 59 -59.04 -11.21 26.74
C LYS A 59 -58.01 -10.44 27.57
N GLN A 60 -58.13 -10.49 28.89
CA GLN A 60 -57.21 -9.80 29.79
C GLN A 60 -55.79 -10.35 29.68
N VAL A 61 -55.62 -11.68 29.64
CA VAL A 61 -54.31 -12.33 29.45
C VAL A 61 -53.64 -11.89 28.15
N LEU A 62 -54.39 -11.83 27.04
CA LEU A 62 -53.85 -11.36 25.76
C LEU A 62 -53.46 -9.86 25.81
N GLU A 63 -54.28 -9.01 26.43
CA GLU A 63 -54.00 -7.57 26.53
C GLU A 63 -52.77 -7.27 27.41
N ASP A 64 -52.62 -7.99 28.52
CA ASP A 64 -51.47 -7.82 29.42
C ASP A 64 -50.18 -8.35 28.79
N ALA A 65 -50.25 -9.47 28.06
CA ALA A 65 -49.13 -9.97 27.27
C ALA A 65 -48.72 -9.01 26.15
N GLU A 66 -49.68 -8.37 25.46
CA GLU A 66 -49.37 -7.36 24.45
C GLU A 66 -48.68 -6.12 25.04
N LYS A 67 -49.12 -5.66 26.22
CA LYS A 67 -48.48 -4.54 26.91
C LYS A 67 -47.05 -4.88 27.31
N LEU A 68 -46.83 -6.07 27.86
CA LEU A 68 -45.50 -6.56 28.24
C LEU A 68 -44.58 -6.67 27.02
N ALA A 69 -45.10 -7.23 25.92
CA ALA A 69 -44.34 -7.34 24.67
C ALA A 69 -43.98 -5.95 24.09
N ARG A 70 -44.86 -4.95 24.22
CA ARG A 70 -44.59 -3.58 23.79
C ARG A 70 -43.57 -2.88 24.67
N SER A 71 -43.61 -3.05 26.00
CA SER A 71 -42.58 -2.50 26.88
C SER A 71 -41.22 -3.13 26.61
N ASP A 72 -41.17 -4.46 26.47
CA ASP A 72 -39.94 -5.20 26.20
C ASP A 72 -39.36 -4.82 24.83
N ALA A 73 -40.21 -4.63 23.82
CA ALA A 73 -39.79 -4.18 22.50
C ALA A 73 -39.21 -2.75 22.55
N ALA A 74 -39.85 -1.84 23.31
CA ALA A 74 -39.37 -0.47 23.48
C ALA A 74 -38.04 -0.42 24.24
N GLU A 75 -37.88 -1.22 25.30
CA GLU A 75 -36.62 -1.33 26.04
C GLU A 75 -35.50 -1.93 25.19
N ARG A 76 -35.79 -2.97 24.40
CA ARG A 76 -34.84 -3.56 23.45
C ARG A 76 -34.45 -2.58 22.36
N GLU A 77 -35.40 -1.80 21.83
CA GLU A 77 -35.11 -0.79 20.81
C GLU A 77 -34.23 0.34 21.37
N LEU A 78 -34.48 0.76 22.61
CA LEU A 78 -33.68 1.78 23.29
C LEU A 78 -32.25 1.27 23.54
N SER A 79 -32.10 0.07 24.09
CA SER A 79 -30.80 -0.57 24.32
C SER A 79 -30.03 -0.82 23.02
N MET A 80 -30.73 -1.22 21.95
CA MET A 80 -30.12 -1.40 20.64
C MET A 80 -29.65 -0.06 20.04
N LYS A 81 -30.39 1.04 20.25
CA LYS A 81 -29.95 2.37 19.81
C LYS A 81 -28.73 2.86 20.59
N GLU A 82 -28.68 2.60 21.90
CA GLU A 82 -27.54 2.94 22.75
C GLU A 82 -26.27 2.19 22.33
N THR A 83 -26.38 0.87 22.15
CA THR A 83 -25.25 0.03 21.67
C THR A 83 -24.79 0.44 20.27
N VAL A 84 -25.72 0.73 19.35
CA VAL A 84 -25.36 1.24 18.02
C VAL A 84 -24.67 2.60 18.10
N ALA A 85 -25.13 3.49 18.97
CA ALA A 85 -24.51 4.80 19.17
C ALA A 85 -23.08 4.67 19.74
N GLU A 86 -22.86 3.76 20.69
CA GLU A 86 -21.55 3.46 21.26
C GLU A 86 -20.58 2.91 20.20
N ILE A 87 -21.01 1.93 19.39
CA ILE A 87 -20.21 1.38 18.30
C ILE A 87 -19.84 2.47 17.28
N LEU A 88 -20.79 3.35 16.94
CA LEU A 88 -20.53 4.46 16.01
C LEU A 88 -19.51 5.46 16.57
N ASP A 89 -19.51 5.73 17.87
CA ASP A 89 -18.54 6.61 18.52
C ASP A 89 -17.14 5.98 18.53
N GLU A 90 -17.03 4.69 18.84
CA GLU A 90 -15.76 3.96 18.77
C GLU A 90 -15.17 3.94 17.35
N LEU A 91 -16.01 3.72 16.33
CA LEU A 91 -15.58 3.75 14.93
C LEU A 91 -15.07 5.14 14.51
N LYS A 92 -15.72 6.22 14.95
CA LYS A 92 -15.25 7.59 14.69
C LYS A 92 -13.88 7.83 15.35
N LYS A 93 -13.69 7.34 16.58
CA LYS A 93 -12.43 7.46 17.31
C LYS A 93 -11.31 6.61 16.69
N LEU A 94 -11.63 5.44 16.16
CA LEU A 94 -10.68 4.63 15.40
C LEU A 94 -10.28 5.33 14.11
N ARG A 95 -11.25 5.86 13.36
CA ARG A 95 -11.00 6.57 12.11
C ARG A 95 -10.07 7.76 12.30
N SER A 96 -10.29 8.60 13.31
CA SER A 96 -9.43 9.76 13.57
C SER A 96 -8.00 9.35 13.96
N LYS A 97 -7.82 8.25 14.70
CA LYS A 97 -6.50 7.68 14.99
C LYS A 97 -5.81 7.15 13.72
N VAL A 98 -6.54 6.48 12.83
CA VAL A 98 -6.00 5.97 11.56
C VAL A 98 -5.58 7.12 10.65
N GLU A 99 -6.39 8.17 10.54
CA GLU A 99 -6.05 9.36 9.75
C GLU A 99 -4.79 10.06 10.31
N THR A 100 -4.68 10.18 11.64
CA THR A 100 -3.49 10.75 12.30
C THR A 100 -2.24 9.89 12.08
N ASN A 101 -2.35 8.57 12.23
CA ASN A 101 -1.21 7.68 11.98
C ASN A 101 -0.79 7.68 10.50
N THR A 102 -1.77 7.75 9.59
CA THR A 102 -1.51 7.81 8.15
C THR A 102 -0.76 9.09 7.79
N THR A 103 -1.17 10.25 8.34
CA THR A 103 -0.46 11.52 8.09
C THR A 103 0.96 11.49 8.65
N LEU A 104 1.18 10.91 9.84
CA LEU A 104 2.53 10.72 10.39
C LEU A 104 3.42 9.82 9.51
N VAL A 105 2.89 8.70 9.03
CA VAL A 105 3.62 7.78 8.15
C VAL A 105 3.96 8.46 6.82
N VAL A 106 3.02 9.18 6.21
CA VAL A 106 3.26 9.94 4.97
C VAL A 106 4.33 11.01 5.19
N LEU A 107 4.26 11.77 6.29
CA LEU A 107 5.28 12.77 6.63
C LEU A 107 6.66 12.14 6.84
N LEU A 108 6.73 10.95 7.46
CA LEU A 108 7.98 10.21 7.61
C LEU A 108 8.55 9.81 6.24
N PHE A 109 7.72 9.27 5.33
CA PHE A 109 8.16 8.92 3.97
C PHE A 109 8.58 10.14 3.16
N VAL A 110 7.86 11.26 3.27
CA VAL A 110 8.25 12.53 2.63
C VAL A 110 9.57 13.04 3.19
N GLY A 111 9.75 12.99 4.51
CA GLY A 111 11.00 13.34 5.18
C GLY A 111 12.16 12.42 4.77
N LEU A 112 11.91 11.12 4.65
CA LEU A 112 12.89 10.14 4.15
C LEU A 112 13.24 10.40 2.69
N ALA A 113 12.25 10.66 1.84
CA ALA A 113 12.47 11.01 0.43
C ALA A 113 13.23 12.32 0.30
N PHE A 114 12.93 13.32 1.14
CA PHE A 114 13.65 14.59 1.19
C PHE A 114 15.07 14.43 1.71
N TYR A 115 15.28 13.60 2.73
CA TYR A 115 16.60 13.22 3.21
C TYR A 115 17.40 12.51 2.13
N ILE A 116 16.83 11.51 1.46
CA ILE A 116 17.43 10.82 0.32
C ILE A 116 17.71 11.80 -0.82
N PHE A 117 16.84 12.77 -1.09
CA PHE A 117 17.05 13.79 -2.12
C PHE A 117 18.21 14.73 -1.78
N ILE A 118 18.31 15.18 -0.52
CA ILE A 118 19.47 15.93 -0.02
C ILE A 118 20.73 15.07 -0.10
N GLU A 119 20.66 13.82 0.33
CA GLU A 119 21.79 12.89 0.30
C GLU A 119 22.22 12.61 -1.14
N LEU A 120 21.30 12.44 -2.10
CA LEU A 120 21.60 12.28 -3.53
C LEU A 120 22.23 13.54 -4.13
N LYS A 121 21.73 14.72 -3.76
CA LYS A 121 22.28 16.00 -4.20
C LYS A 121 23.62 16.33 -3.54
N SER A 122 23.87 15.83 -2.33
CA SER A 122 25.16 15.86 -1.65
C SER A 122 26.11 14.79 -2.21
N SER A 123 25.56 13.66 -2.65
CA SER A 123 26.24 12.52 -3.28
C SER A 123 26.49 12.71 -4.78
N SER A 124 26.29 13.92 -5.32
CA SER A 124 27.08 14.36 -6.48
C SER A 124 28.50 14.79 -6.07
N ALA A 125 29.02 14.27 -4.96
CA ALA A 125 30.43 13.90 -4.82
C ALA A 125 30.57 12.45 -5.29
N PRO A 126 31.48 12.15 -6.24
CA PRO A 126 31.48 10.88 -6.96
C PRO A 126 31.56 9.68 -6.01
N ALA A 127 30.75 8.67 -6.35
CA ALA A 127 30.57 7.41 -5.66
C ALA A 127 31.84 6.87 -4.97
N ARG A 128 32.01 7.19 -3.68
CA ARG A 128 32.87 6.42 -2.78
C ARG A 128 32.08 5.25 -2.21
N SER A 129 31.79 4.25 -3.04
CA SER A 129 31.29 2.97 -2.56
C SER A 129 32.25 1.84 -2.94
N ARG A 130 32.95 1.33 -1.92
CA ARG A 130 33.42 -0.05 -1.77
C ARG A 130 33.84 -0.78 -3.06
N GLN A 131 35.10 -0.64 -3.44
CA GLN A 131 35.82 -1.77 -4.02
C GLN A 131 37.27 -1.75 -3.58
N SER A 132 37.53 -2.32 -2.40
CA SER A 132 38.85 -2.77 -1.97
C SER A 132 39.25 -4.04 -2.74
N GLN A 133 39.09 -4.04 -4.06
CA GLN A 133 39.96 -4.85 -4.90
C GLN A 133 41.16 -3.97 -5.21
N THR A 134 42.37 -4.50 -5.07
CA THR A 134 43.58 -3.79 -5.47
C THR A 134 43.44 -3.44 -6.96
N GLU A 135 43.03 -2.20 -7.24
CA GLU A 135 42.95 -1.71 -8.61
C GLU A 135 44.35 -1.73 -9.20
N THR A 136 44.45 -2.28 -10.40
CA THR A 136 45.71 -2.46 -11.12
C THR A 136 45.56 -1.91 -12.53
N TRP A 137 46.68 -1.73 -13.22
CA TRP A 137 46.64 -1.40 -14.65
C TRP A 137 45.84 -2.41 -15.48
N ARG A 138 45.77 -3.68 -15.04
CA ARG A 138 44.90 -4.68 -15.68
C ARG A 138 43.42 -4.32 -15.60
N SER A 139 42.93 -3.82 -14.45
CA SER A 139 41.52 -3.40 -14.34
C SER A 139 41.22 -2.16 -15.19
N ALA A 140 42.19 -1.24 -15.33
CA ALA A 140 42.05 -0.11 -16.24
C ALA A 140 42.02 -0.56 -17.72
N SER A 141 42.84 -1.57 -18.08
CA SER A 141 42.84 -2.20 -19.41
C SER A 141 41.52 -2.90 -19.70
N THR A 142 41.01 -3.69 -18.76
CA THR A 142 39.72 -4.36 -18.95
C THR A 142 38.58 -3.36 -19.12
N ALA A 143 38.61 -2.21 -18.44
CA ALA A 143 37.62 -1.15 -18.68
C ALA A 143 37.75 -0.55 -20.09
N MET A 144 38.98 -0.31 -20.55
CA MET A 144 39.25 0.13 -21.93
C MET A 144 38.77 -0.87 -22.98
N ASP A 145 39.06 -2.15 -22.80
CA ASP A 145 38.67 -3.23 -23.72
C ASP A 145 37.13 -3.33 -23.84
N ASN A 146 36.42 -2.98 -22.75
CA ASN A 146 34.96 -2.93 -22.71
C ASN A 146 34.37 -1.60 -23.22
N MET A 147 35.21 -0.67 -23.72
CA MET A 147 34.83 0.69 -24.11
C MET A 147 34.21 1.52 -22.97
N ASP A 148 34.45 1.14 -21.71
CA ASP A 148 34.03 1.88 -20.52
C ASP A 148 35.09 2.93 -20.18
N TYR A 149 35.15 3.97 -21.01
CA TYR A 149 36.19 4.99 -20.94
C TYR A 149 36.13 5.82 -19.65
N ASP A 150 34.94 6.02 -19.07
CA ASP A 150 34.78 6.77 -17.83
C ASP A 150 35.41 6.00 -16.66
N LYS A 151 35.11 4.70 -16.54
CA LYS A 151 35.71 3.84 -15.53
C LYS A 151 37.22 3.65 -15.75
N ALA A 152 37.65 3.52 -17.01
CA ALA A 152 39.07 3.44 -17.35
C ALA A 152 39.82 4.70 -16.90
N THR A 153 39.25 5.88 -17.16
CA THR A 153 39.80 7.18 -16.73
C THR A 153 39.90 7.24 -15.21
N GLU A 154 38.85 6.87 -14.50
CA GLU A 154 38.81 6.92 -13.03
C GLU A 154 39.89 6.04 -12.39
N ILE A 155 40.02 4.79 -12.86
CA ILE A 155 41.02 3.85 -12.36
C ILE A 155 42.43 4.35 -12.72
N ALA A 156 42.66 4.77 -13.96
CA ALA A 156 43.97 5.26 -14.41
C ALA A 156 44.41 6.53 -13.66
N GLN A 157 43.49 7.44 -13.37
CA GLN A 157 43.76 8.64 -12.57
C GLN A 157 44.15 8.26 -11.15
N ARG A 158 43.38 7.39 -10.48
CA ARG A 158 43.71 6.93 -9.12
C ARG A 158 45.05 6.20 -9.04
N LEU A 159 45.42 5.44 -10.07
CA LEU A 159 46.73 4.78 -10.15
C LEU A 159 47.87 5.79 -10.38
N THR A 160 47.63 6.81 -11.20
CA THR A 160 48.58 7.90 -11.46
C THR A 160 48.77 8.79 -10.24
N ASP A 161 47.71 9.11 -9.51
CA ASP A 161 47.76 9.91 -8.27
C ASP A 161 48.55 9.20 -7.16
N LYS A 162 48.51 7.86 -7.12
CA LYS A 162 49.33 7.06 -6.19
C LYS A 162 50.82 7.14 -6.53
N ASN A 163 51.17 7.28 -7.81
CA ASN A 163 52.56 7.37 -8.27
C ASN A 163 52.72 8.49 -9.31
N PRO A 164 52.69 9.78 -8.91
CA PRO A 164 52.62 10.91 -9.85
C PRO A 164 53.87 11.10 -10.73
N THR A 165 54.96 10.40 -10.44
CA THR A 165 56.20 10.42 -11.22
C THR A 165 56.28 9.28 -12.24
N TYR A 166 55.30 8.36 -12.24
CA TYR A 166 55.29 7.23 -13.14
C TYR A 166 54.68 7.62 -14.50
N TYR A 167 55.55 7.84 -15.49
CA TYR A 167 55.17 8.34 -16.82
C TYR A 167 54.06 7.54 -17.50
N TYR A 168 54.02 6.21 -17.26
CA TYR A 168 53.07 5.31 -17.89
C TYR A 168 51.62 5.68 -17.56
N GLY A 169 51.35 6.21 -16.36
CA GLY A 169 50.00 6.61 -15.99
C GLY A 169 49.46 7.76 -16.84
N TYR A 170 50.29 8.77 -17.09
CA TYR A 170 49.94 9.86 -18.00
C TYR A 170 49.86 9.38 -19.46
N SER A 171 50.76 8.49 -19.89
CA SER A 171 50.68 7.89 -21.24
C SER A 171 49.35 7.15 -21.43
N TYR A 172 48.90 6.41 -20.42
CA TYR A 172 47.65 5.66 -20.41
C TYR A 172 46.42 6.58 -20.45
N LEU A 173 46.41 7.66 -19.64
CA LEU A 173 45.38 8.69 -19.69
C LEU A 173 45.32 9.38 -21.07
N GLY A 174 46.47 9.60 -21.71
CA GLY A 174 46.54 10.11 -23.08
C GLY A 174 45.88 9.18 -24.11
N TYR A 175 46.06 7.87 -23.98
CA TYR A 175 45.35 6.89 -24.82
C TYR A 175 43.84 6.90 -24.60
N ILE A 176 43.40 6.93 -23.34
CA ILE A 176 41.97 7.01 -23.03
C ILE A 176 41.35 8.28 -23.66
N ALA A 177 42.02 9.43 -23.54
CA ALA A 177 41.58 10.68 -24.16
C ALA A 177 41.55 10.60 -25.69
N LEU A 178 42.48 9.89 -26.33
CA LEU A 178 42.47 9.66 -27.78
C LEU A 178 41.27 8.83 -28.25
N GLU A 179 40.93 7.76 -27.53
CA GLU A 179 39.74 6.94 -27.83
C GLU A 179 38.44 7.75 -27.71
N ARG A 180 38.42 8.73 -26.80
CA ARG A 180 37.31 9.68 -26.63
C ARG A 180 37.33 10.85 -27.62
N ASN A 181 38.31 10.91 -28.52
CA ASN A 181 38.55 12.03 -29.43
C ASN A 181 38.78 13.39 -28.72
N HIS A 182 39.28 13.36 -27.48
CA HIS A 182 39.63 14.55 -26.70
C HIS A 182 41.10 14.93 -26.96
N LEU A 183 41.41 15.42 -28.16
CA LEU A 183 42.80 15.61 -28.61
C LEU A 183 43.61 16.57 -27.74
N LYS A 184 43.00 17.65 -27.23
CA LYS A 184 43.68 18.61 -26.34
C LYS A 184 44.08 18.00 -25.00
N GLU A 185 43.20 17.19 -24.42
CA GLU A 185 43.50 16.47 -23.18
C GLU A 185 44.59 15.43 -23.42
N ALA A 186 44.50 14.68 -24.51
CA ALA A 186 45.51 13.71 -24.91
C ALA A 186 46.89 14.37 -25.08
N GLU A 187 46.97 15.54 -25.71
CA GLU A 187 48.21 16.30 -25.84
C GLU A 187 48.82 16.62 -24.46
N GLY A 188 48.02 17.15 -23.54
CA GLY A 188 48.47 17.47 -22.19
C GLY A 188 49.03 16.25 -21.45
N TYR A 189 48.34 15.11 -21.55
CA TYR A 189 48.78 13.86 -20.93
C TYR A 189 50.07 13.31 -21.55
N PHE A 190 50.19 13.29 -22.88
CA PHE A 190 51.43 12.84 -23.54
C PHE A 190 52.60 13.79 -23.32
N ALA A 191 52.34 15.10 -23.24
CA ALA A 191 53.36 16.09 -22.87
C ALA A 191 53.91 15.79 -21.47
N ARG A 192 53.02 15.52 -20.50
CA ARG A 192 53.44 15.18 -19.14
C ARG A 192 54.20 13.85 -19.08
N ALA A 193 53.77 12.85 -19.84
CA ALA A 193 54.47 11.56 -19.95
C ALA A 193 55.89 11.75 -20.54
N TYR A 194 56.03 12.59 -21.56
CA TYR A 194 57.32 12.93 -22.17
C TYR A 194 58.22 13.71 -21.22
N GLU A 195 57.69 14.69 -20.48
CA GLU A 195 58.46 15.43 -19.45
C GLU A 195 59.03 14.50 -18.36
N LEU A 196 58.23 13.52 -17.91
CA LEU A 196 58.64 12.57 -16.88
C LEU A 196 59.62 11.52 -17.42
N PHE A 197 59.45 11.08 -18.66
CA PHE A 197 60.31 10.08 -19.28
C PHE A 197 60.46 10.32 -20.79
N PRO A 198 61.45 11.12 -21.20
CA PRO A 198 61.70 11.45 -22.61
C PRO A 198 62.20 10.21 -23.35
N THR A 199 61.30 9.54 -24.05
CA THR A 199 61.60 8.39 -24.91
C THR A 199 61.06 8.63 -26.30
N SER A 200 61.65 7.95 -27.29
CA SER A 200 61.14 8.01 -28.66
C SER A 200 59.66 7.61 -28.76
N ASP A 201 59.21 6.66 -27.93
CA ASP A 201 57.81 6.25 -27.87
C ASP A 201 56.88 7.38 -27.38
N ASN A 202 57.22 8.04 -26.27
CA ASN A 202 56.43 9.17 -25.76
C ASN A 202 56.47 10.39 -26.70
N GLU A 203 57.63 10.64 -27.33
CA GLU A 203 57.79 11.70 -28.32
C GLU A 203 56.91 11.45 -29.54
N GLN A 204 56.93 10.25 -30.10
CA GLN A 204 56.10 9.87 -31.24
C GLN A 204 54.61 10.03 -30.95
N LYS A 205 54.14 9.62 -29.75
CA LYS A 205 52.74 9.81 -29.33
C LYS A 205 52.37 11.29 -29.27
N LEU A 206 53.19 12.11 -28.61
CA LEU A 206 52.94 13.55 -28.50
C LEU A 206 52.88 14.22 -29.88
N GLN A 207 53.82 13.91 -30.77
CA GLN A 207 53.84 14.46 -32.13
C GLN A 207 52.64 13.98 -32.96
N ALA A 208 52.23 12.72 -32.82
CA ALA A 208 51.06 12.19 -33.51
C ALA A 208 49.77 12.93 -33.12
N VAL A 209 49.57 13.20 -31.83
CA VAL A 209 48.41 13.97 -31.36
C VAL A 209 48.44 15.41 -31.86
N ARG A 210 49.59 16.09 -31.77
CA ARG A 210 49.76 17.46 -32.27
C ARG A 210 49.44 17.57 -33.75
N LYS A 211 49.96 16.67 -34.57
CA LYS A 211 49.66 16.63 -36.00
C LYS A 211 48.17 16.45 -36.29
N ARG A 212 47.49 15.56 -35.55
CA ARG A 212 46.04 15.36 -35.70
C ARG A 212 45.26 16.62 -35.32
N LEU A 213 45.68 17.30 -34.26
CA LEU A 213 45.09 18.55 -33.79
C LEU A 213 45.27 19.68 -34.81
N GLU A 214 46.45 19.81 -35.42
CA GLU A 214 46.70 20.77 -36.52
C GLU A 214 45.78 20.53 -37.72
N ILE A 215 45.56 19.26 -38.10
CA ILE A 215 44.64 18.91 -39.19
C ILE A 215 43.19 19.27 -38.84
N GLU A 216 42.74 19.02 -37.60
CA GLU A 216 41.39 19.37 -37.17
C GLU A 216 41.17 20.89 -37.11
N HIS A 217 42.18 21.64 -36.68
CA HIS A 217 42.14 23.10 -36.67
C HIS A 217 42.18 23.73 -38.06
N ALA A 218 42.72 23.02 -39.06
CA ALA A 218 42.79 23.48 -40.45
C ALA A 218 41.54 23.13 -41.28
N ARG A 219 40.57 22.39 -40.71
CA ARG A 219 39.33 21.96 -41.37
C ARG A 219 38.16 22.90 -41.04
#